data_AF-A0A3M1FF24-F1
#
_entry.id   AF-A0A3M1FF24-F1
#
_cell.length_a   1.000
_cell.length_b   1.000
_cell.length_c   1.000
_cell.angle_alpha   90.00
_cell.angle_beta   90.00
_cell.angle_gamma   90.00
#
_symmetry.space_group_name_H-M   'P 1'
#
loop_
_entity.id
_entity.type
_entity.pdbx_description
1 polymer ?
#
loop_
_entity_poly.entity_id
_entity_poly.type
_entity_poly.pdbx_seq_one_letter_code
_entity_poly.pdbx_strand_id
1 'polypeptide(L)'
;LLARQDVQLLLERQSRGGRYFVLSEGRVFLRACEEERALVCPRCHLRWELSSEQPCPNCIKVDLCERAWGDHFFRREYTLAPGGRPRVLAQEHSAAVSGEDRRKYEAAFKEPGDPLNVIVCTPTMELGIDIGGLSSVFLRNVPPSPANYAQRHGRAGRHGHPALITTFCGTFGPYGRHDQYFFRFPERVISGRIAPPRFLLDNRSLLEAHVNALVLQIADLRLPRKVREYLRMEDEADVAAGLPMFESFGEELRRKVADASARIVDAARRAFGEALEEAGLRAADLEDLVRKFPEAFDRVHDDFREEYRRLQDELREIHARQAHSGTTREDEIRQRAISGRLKDMREGDGDFYPYRYLGSRGFLPNYAFPRRASNAFFTDRKESKRRPRAIALREFAPLNTIYFRGGRYRVVKAQPRARGQAQHWTHLKTCVCGNFFLGEQVTGASACSACGRDLLGVHARDRVLELPDAVARRTGRISADEEERMRRGFEIRP
;
A
#
# COMPACT_ATOMS: atom_id res chain seq x y z
N LEU A 1 13.14 7.02 59.52
CA LEU A 1 13.96 5.80 59.70
C LEU A 1 14.91 5.59 58.51
N LEU A 2 14.43 5.45 57.28
CA LEU A 2 15.28 5.15 56.10
C LEU A 2 16.22 6.29 55.65
N ALA A 3 15.95 7.53 56.06
CA ALA A 3 16.77 8.72 55.78
C ALA A 3 17.62 9.18 56.98
N ARG A 4 17.64 8.42 58.09
CA ARG A 4 18.52 8.75 59.23
C ARG A 4 19.99 8.57 58.81
N GLN A 5 20.89 9.35 59.41
CA GLN A 5 22.33 9.40 59.07
C GLN A 5 23.07 8.06 59.18
N ASP A 6 22.56 7.15 60.01
CA ASP A 6 23.03 5.79 60.22
C ASP A 6 22.60 4.82 59.10
N VAL A 7 21.37 4.96 58.57
CA VAL A 7 20.79 4.04 57.58
C VAL A 7 21.01 4.48 56.13
N GLN A 8 21.00 5.80 55.84
CA GLN A 8 21.21 6.46 54.53
C GLN A 8 20.71 5.71 53.27
N LEU A 9 19.62 4.96 53.36
CA LEU A 9 19.06 4.23 52.20
C LEU A 9 18.46 5.22 51.20
N LEU A 10 17.87 6.30 51.73
CA LEU A 10 17.33 7.42 50.98
C LEU A 10 18.19 8.67 51.21
N LEU A 11 18.68 9.24 50.11
CA LEU A 11 19.37 10.53 50.07
C LEU A 11 18.34 11.63 49.79
N GLU A 12 18.35 12.65 50.62
CA GLU A 12 17.55 13.86 50.38
C GLU A 12 18.21 14.68 49.25
N ARG A 13 17.44 14.99 48.21
CA ARG A 13 17.84 15.86 47.10
C ARG A 13 16.85 17.01 47.00
N GLN A 14 17.37 18.18 46.64
CA GLN A 14 16.58 19.40 46.50
C GLN A 14 16.63 19.84 45.05
N SER A 15 15.46 20.00 44.42
CA SER A 15 15.31 20.57 43.08
C SER A 15 14.35 21.76 43.13
N ARG A 16 14.25 22.53 42.03
CA ARG A 16 13.41 23.73 41.91
C ARG A 16 11.93 23.49 42.24
N GLY A 17 11.46 22.24 42.23
CA GLY A 17 10.09 21.83 42.58
C GLY A 17 9.89 21.31 44.01
N GLY A 18 10.91 21.28 44.86
CA GLY A 18 10.81 20.82 46.26
C GLY A 18 11.87 19.79 46.68
N ARG A 19 11.71 19.26 47.88
CA ARG A 19 12.54 18.19 48.45
C ARG A 19 12.01 16.83 48.04
N TYR A 20 12.89 15.96 47.56
CA TYR A 20 12.55 14.57 47.23
C TYR A 20 13.65 13.64 47.72
N PHE A 21 13.28 12.39 47.96
CA PHE A 21 14.18 11.35 48.44
C PHE A 21 14.52 10.41 47.29
N VAL A 22 15.81 10.09 47.13
CA VAL A 22 16.31 9.18 46.09
C VAL A 22 17.02 8.03 46.76
N LEU A 23 16.91 6.81 46.23
CA LEU A 23 17.70 5.67 46.70
C LEU A 23 19.20 5.95 46.53
N SER A 24 19.99 5.63 47.55
CA SER A 24 21.45 5.76 47.49
C SER A 24 22.03 4.74 46.51
N GLU A 25 22.52 5.19 45.36
CA GLU A 25 23.06 4.34 44.28
C GLU A 25 24.12 3.34 44.77
N GLY A 26 25.05 3.77 45.63
CA GLY A 26 26.11 2.90 46.18
C GLY A 26 25.64 1.87 47.23
N ARG A 27 24.34 1.85 47.58
CA ARG A 27 23.75 0.89 48.54
C ARG A 27 22.74 -0.06 47.89
N VAL A 28 22.46 0.11 46.60
CA VAL A 28 21.61 -0.81 45.85
C VAL A 28 22.50 -1.87 45.23
N PHE A 29 22.52 -3.04 45.86
CA PHE A 29 23.19 -4.21 45.31
C PHE A 29 22.17 -5.08 44.58
N LEU A 30 22.37 -5.27 43.28
CA LEU A 30 21.62 -6.25 42.50
C LEU A 30 22.34 -7.59 42.62
N ARG A 31 21.68 -8.57 43.23
CA ARG A 31 22.15 -9.96 43.28
C ARG A 31 21.23 -10.82 42.42
N ALA A 32 21.82 -11.69 41.60
CA ALA A 32 21.04 -12.73 40.95
C ALA A 32 20.48 -13.66 42.04
N CYS A 33 19.15 -13.80 42.09
CA CYS A 33 18.53 -14.71 43.03
C CYS A 33 18.73 -16.15 42.54
N GLU A 34 19.59 -16.88 43.24
CA GLU A 34 19.88 -18.30 42.98
C GLU A 34 18.84 -19.22 43.63
N GLU A 35 18.03 -18.70 44.56
CA GLU A 35 17.03 -19.47 45.29
C GLU A 35 15.88 -19.91 44.38
N GLU A 36 15.59 -21.21 44.40
CA GLU A 36 14.51 -21.82 43.63
C GLU A 36 13.17 -21.79 44.35
N ARG A 37 13.12 -21.20 45.54
CA ARG A 37 11.94 -21.09 46.38
C ARG A 37 11.76 -19.64 46.79
N ALA A 38 10.52 -19.17 46.73
CA ALA A 38 10.18 -17.82 47.15
C ALA A 38 8.79 -17.78 47.78
N LEU A 39 8.60 -16.81 48.66
CA LEU A 39 7.29 -16.49 49.21
C LEU A 39 6.45 -15.77 48.15
N VAL A 40 5.32 -16.38 47.77
CA VAL A 40 4.43 -15.90 46.72
C VAL A 40 3.03 -15.77 47.26
N CYS A 41 2.35 -14.67 46.94
CA CYS A 41 0.93 -14.54 47.27
C CYS A 41 0.08 -15.44 46.35
N PRO A 42 -0.78 -16.32 46.88
CA PRO A 42 -1.65 -17.15 46.05
C PRO A 42 -2.72 -16.36 45.27
N ARG A 43 -2.98 -15.10 45.65
CA ARG A 43 -4.01 -14.25 45.05
C ARG A 43 -3.49 -13.32 43.96
N CYS A 44 -2.41 -12.57 44.23
CA CYS A 44 -1.85 -11.62 43.24
C CYS A 44 -0.58 -12.14 42.54
N HIS A 45 -0.10 -13.32 42.92
CA HIS A 45 1.10 -13.98 42.35
C HIS A 45 2.40 -13.16 42.45
N LEU A 46 2.42 -12.10 43.25
CA LEU A 46 3.64 -11.32 43.51
C LEU A 46 4.60 -12.11 44.41
N ARG A 47 5.86 -12.09 44.03
CA ARG A 47 7.01 -12.62 44.79
C ARG A 47 7.46 -11.59 45.82
N TRP A 48 7.79 -12.07 47.01
CA TRP A 48 8.31 -11.25 48.09
C TRP A 48 9.60 -11.87 48.65
N GLU A 49 10.63 -11.06 48.82
CA GLU A 49 11.85 -11.39 49.56
C GLU A 49 11.70 -10.76 50.95
N LEU A 50 10.98 -11.45 51.84
CA LEU A 50 10.77 -11.02 53.23
C LEU A 50 11.52 -11.97 54.16
N SER A 51 12.07 -11.43 55.25
CA SER A 51 12.84 -12.18 56.24
C SER A 51 11.99 -13.09 57.12
N SER A 52 10.65 -12.98 57.07
CA SER A 52 9.71 -13.83 57.81
C SER A 52 8.38 -13.98 57.07
N GLU A 53 7.61 -15.01 57.44
CA GLU A 53 6.23 -15.21 56.98
C GLU A 53 5.37 -14.01 57.41
N GLN A 54 5.01 -13.19 56.45
CA GLN A 54 4.13 -12.04 56.64
C GLN A 54 2.98 -12.11 55.63
N PRO A 55 1.80 -11.56 55.96
CA PRO A 55 0.73 -11.44 55.00
C PRO A 55 1.18 -10.57 53.82
N CYS A 56 0.67 -10.87 52.63
CA CYS A 56 1.00 -10.15 51.41
C CYS A 56 0.74 -8.64 51.58
N PRO A 57 1.75 -7.78 51.39
CA PRO A 57 1.59 -6.33 51.52
C PRO A 57 0.56 -5.74 50.55
N ASN A 58 0.34 -6.40 49.40
CA ASN A 58 -0.64 -5.97 48.39
C ASN A 58 -2.03 -6.61 48.62
N CYS A 59 -2.08 -7.86 49.08
CA CYS A 59 -3.31 -8.59 49.37
C CYS A 59 -3.41 -8.78 50.89
N ILE A 60 -3.87 -7.73 51.57
CA ILE A 60 -4.07 -7.69 53.01
C ILE A 60 -4.80 -8.96 53.49
N LYS A 61 -4.29 -9.63 54.54
CA LYS A 61 -4.79 -10.91 55.11
C LYS A 61 -4.67 -12.15 54.22
N VAL A 62 -3.76 -12.16 53.24
CA VAL A 62 -3.41 -13.38 52.51
C VAL A 62 -1.99 -13.77 52.88
N ASP A 63 -1.83 -14.92 53.54
CA ASP A 63 -0.51 -15.43 53.89
C ASP A 63 0.28 -15.82 52.64
N LEU A 64 1.56 -15.50 52.65
CA LEU A 64 2.47 -15.88 51.58
C LEU A 64 2.76 -17.37 51.69
N CYS A 65 2.68 -18.09 50.57
CA CYS A 65 3.06 -19.49 50.51
C CYS A 65 4.43 -19.63 49.83
N GLU A 66 5.26 -20.52 50.36
CA GLU A 66 6.49 -20.90 49.68
C GLU A 66 6.14 -21.69 48.41
N ARG A 67 6.66 -21.25 47.26
CA ARG A 67 6.50 -21.94 45.98
C ARG A 67 7.84 -22.13 45.31
N ALA A 68 7.98 -23.27 44.63
CA ALA A 68 9.05 -23.48 43.67
C ALA A 68 8.92 -22.45 42.54
N TRP A 69 9.97 -21.66 42.37
CA TRP A 69 10.08 -20.56 41.41
C TRP A 69 11.07 -20.88 40.29
N GLY A 70 11.66 -22.09 40.31
CA GLY A 70 12.64 -22.56 39.32
C GLY A 70 12.17 -22.37 37.87
N ASP A 71 10.93 -22.80 37.59
CA ASP A 71 10.31 -22.79 36.26
C ASP A 71 9.54 -21.51 35.92
N HIS A 72 9.63 -20.48 36.75
CA HIS A 72 8.88 -19.25 36.54
C HIS A 72 9.32 -18.55 35.24
N PHE A 73 8.34 -18.18 34.39
CA PHE A 73 8.57 -17.59 33.06
C PHE A 73 9.60 -16.46 33.08
N PHE A 74 9.41 -15.45 33.93
CA PHE A 74 10.33 -14.31 33.99
C PHE A 74 11.73 -14.71 34.45
N ARG A 75 11.88 -15.67 35.38
CA ARG A 75 13.20 -16.16 35.80
C ARG A 75 13.90 -16.78 34.61
N ARG A 76 13.24 -17.72 33.93
CA ARG A 76 13.77 -18.37 32.73
C ARG A 76 14.19 -17.34 31.69
N GLU A 77 13.33 -16.39 31.35
CA GLU A 77 13.63 -15.36 30.33
C GLU A 77 14.82 -14.45 30.73
N TYR A 78 14.93 -14.06 32.01
CA TYR A 78 16.04 -13.22 32.50
C TYR A 78 17.35 -14.01 32.71
N THR A 79 17.30 -15.32 32.94
CA THR A 79 18.49 -16.19 33.10
C THR A 79 18.93 -16.88 31.81
N LEU A 80 18.16 -16.78 30.71
CA LEU A 80 18.56 -17.30 29.41
C LEU A 80 19.89 -16.69 28.99
N ALA A 81 20.84 -17.57 28.63
CA ALA A 81 22.08 -17.15 28.00
C ALA A 81 21.78 -16.31 26.75
N PRO A 82 22.64 -15.35 26.36
CA PRO A 82 22.41 -14.49 25.19
C PRO A 82 22.06 -15.23 23.89
N GLY A 83 22.54 -16.47 23.71
CA GLY A 83 22.22 -17.33 22.56
C GLY A 83 20.94 -18.19 22.69
N GLY A 84 20.33 -18.27 23.88
CA GLY A 84 19.10 -19.03 24.14
C GLY A 84 17.82 -18.22 23.92
N ARG A 85 17.93 -16.92 23.59
CA ARG A 85 16.78 -16.08 23.33
C ARG A 85 16.23 -16.35 21.92
N PRO A 86 14.90 -16.47 21.76
CA PRO A 86 14.32 -16.60 20.43
C PRO A 86 14.70 -15.38 19.60
N ARG A 87 15.35 -15.62 18.45
CA ARG A 87 15.68 -14.55 17.51
C ARG A 87 14.38 -14.00 16.94
N VAL A 88 14.27 -12.68 16.85
CA VAL A 88 13.17 -12.04 16.15
C VAL A 88 13.54 -12.00 14.67
N LEU A 89 12.91 -12.85 13.87
CA LEU A 89 12.99 -12.77 12.41
C LEU A 89 11.67 -12.25 11.88
N ALA A 90 11.76 -11.14 11.15
CA ALA A 90 10.62 -10.47 10.57
C ALA A 90 10.66 -10.52 9.04
N GLN A 91 9.51 -10.76 8.41
CA GLN A 91 9.34 -10.64 6.95
C GLN A 91 8.22 -9.68 6.57
N GLU A 92 8.35 -9.04 5.41
CA GLU A 92 7.34 -8.16 4.85
C GLU A 92 6.23 -8.99 4.18
N HIS A 93 4.97 -8.67 4.47
CA HIS A 93 3.82 -9.18 3.74
C HIS A 93 2.98 -8.02 3.18
N SER A 94 3.27 -7.63 1.94
CA SER A 94 2.56 -6.55 1.27
C SER A 94 2.29 -6.88 -0.20
N ALA A 95 1.46 -6.07 -0.86
CA ALA A 95 1.21 -6.22 -2.30
C ALA A 95 2.46 -5.97 -3.16
N ALA A 96 3.54 -5.43 -2.60
CA ALA A 96 4.83 -5.26 -3.28
C ALA A 96 5.71 -6.53 -3.25
N VAL A 97 5.36 -7.50 -2.40
CA VAL A 97 6.04 -8.79 -2.28
C VAL A 97 5.42 -9.77 -3.27
N SER A 98 6.26 -10.56 -3.94
CA SER A 98 5.78 -11.50 -4.96
C SER A 98 4.79 -12.51 -4.36
N GLY A 99 3.89 -13.05 -5.18
CA GLY A 99 2.94 -14.06 -4.71
C GLY A 99 3.62 -15.34 -4.22
N GLU A 100 4.74 -15.71 -4.83
CA GLU A 100 5.55 -16.85 -4.43
C GLU A 100 6.22 -16.61 -3.07
N ASP A 101 6.85 -15.46 -2.88
CA ASP A 101 7.49 -15.10 -1.60
C ASP A 101 6.47 -14.99 -0.47
N ARG A 102 5.28 -14.42 -0.74
CA ARG A 102 4.19 -14.38 0.26
C ARG A 102 3.78 -15.77 0.74
N ARG A 103 3.58 -16.72 -0.19
CA ARG A 103 3.26 -18.11 0.16
C ARG A 103 4.38 -18.79 0.95
N LYS A 104 5.65 -18.53 0.60
CA LYS A 104 6.81 -19.03 1.34
C LYS A 104 6.81 -18.50 2.78
N TYR A 105 6.60 -17.20 2.97
CA TYR A 105 6.54 -16.60 4.30
C TYR A 105 5.33 -17.05 5.11
N GLU A 106 4.17 -17.23 4.48
CA GLU A 106 2.97 -17.78 5.12
C GLU A 106 3.20 -19.23 5.60
N ALA A 107 3.86 -20.06 4.78
CA ALA A 107 4.18 -21.44 5.15
C ALA A 107 5.21 -21.50 6.28
N ALA A 108 6.32 -20.76 6.15
CA ALA A 108 7.36 -20.68 7.16
C ALA A 108 6.81 -20.19 8.51
N PHE A 109 5.96 -19.15 8.51
CA PHE A 109 5.37 -18.63 9.75
C PHE A 109 4.39 -19.60 10.44
N LYS A 110 3.80 -20.54 9.69
CA LYS A 110 2.94 -21.59 10.25
C LYS A 110 3.72 -22.79 10.79
N GLU A 111 4.90 -23.04 10.27
CA GLU A 111 5.67 -24.25 10.57
C GLU A 111 6.26 -24.18 11.99
N PRO A 112 5.88 -25.11 12.90
CA PRO A 112 6.45 -25.14 14.24
C PRO A 112 7.96 -25.37 14.19
N GLY A 113 8.74 -24.45 14.75
CA GLY A 113 10.21 -24.53 14.78
C GLY A 113 10.91 -23.75 13.67
N ASP A 114 10.19 -23.19 12.70
CA ASP A 114 10.76 -22.19 11.79
C ASP A 114 11.13 -20.93 12.58
N PRO A 115 12.27 -20.29 12.28
CA PRO A 115 12.71 -19.12 13.02
C PRO A 115 11.90 -17.85 12.69
N LEU A 116 11.04 -17.84 11.65
CA LEU A 116 10.16 -16.74 11.28
C LEU A 116 8.99 -16.60 12.27
N ASN A 117 9.08 -15.59 13.14
CA ASN A 117 8.11 -15.36 14.21
C ASN A 117 7.43 -13.98 14.16
N VAL A 118 7.75 -13.14 13.16
CA VAL A 118 7.09 -11.84 12.94
C VAL A 118 6.78 -11.64 11.46
N ILE A 119 5.53 -11.26 11.16
CA ILE A 119 5.15 -10.76 9.84
C ILE A 119 4.70 -9.30 9.96
N VAL A 120 5.38 -8.41 9.22
CA VAL A 120 5.00 -7.00 9.08
C VAL A 120 4.12 -6.87 7.85
N CYS A 121 2.84 -6.59 8.04
CA CYS A 121 1.86 -6.64 6.97
C CYS A 121 1.13 -5.33 6.68
N THR A 122 0.64 -5.24 5.45
CA THR A 122 -0.36 -4.26 5.02
C THR A 122 -1.76 -4.91 5.06
N PRO A 123 -2.85 -4.25 4.62
CA PRO A 123 -4.19 -4.86 4.54
C PRO A 123 -4.28 -6.18 3.76
N THR A 124 -3.21 -6.61 3.10
CA THR A 124 -3.07 -7.95 2.53
C THR A 124 -3.38 -9.10 3.48
N MET A 125 -3.23 -8.90 4.80
CA MET A 125 -3.59 -9.91 5.82
C MET A 125 -4.95 -9.64 6.49
N GLU A 126 -5.68 -8.60 6.07
CA GLU A 126 -7.10 -8.42 6.45
C GLU A 126 -7.99 -9.42 5.70
N LEU A 127 -7.60 -9.79 4.47
CA LEU A 127 -8.23 -10.84 3.67
C LEU A 127 -8.09 -12.20 4.33
N GLY A 128 -9.06 -13.10 4.09
CA GLY A 128 -9.27 -14.44 4.68
C GLY A 128 -8.13 -15.46 4.62
N ILE A 129 -6.86 -15.06 4.59
CA ILE A 129 -5.72 -15.96 4.68
C ILE A 129 -5.72 -16.64 6.06
N ASP A 130 -5.60 -17.96 6.03
CA ASP A 130 -5.34 -18.72 7.23
C ASP A 130 -3.83 -18.66 7.49
N ILE A 131 -3.45 -18.22 8.68
CA ILE A 131 -2.06 -18.05 9.14
C ILE A 131 -1.84 -18.73 10.50
N GLY A 132 -2.80 -19.58 10.90
CA GLY A 132 -2.85 -20.13 12.26
C GLY A 132 -3.40 -19.14 13.28
N GLY A 133 -3.35 -19.53 14.56
CA GLY A 133 -3.74 -18.67 15.68
C GLY A 133 -2.59 -17.73 16.04
N LEU A 134 -2.81 -16.42 15.94
CA LEU A 134 -1.82 -15.45 16.42
C LEU A 134 -1.97 -15.22 17.93
N SER A 135 -0.84 -15.25 18.65
CA SER A 135 -0.78 -14.91 20.08
C SER A 135 -0.81 -13.39 20.32
N SER A 136 -0.34 -12.60 19.35
CA SER A 136 -0.31 -11.14 19.46
C SER A 136 -0.46 -10.46 18.10
N VAL A 137 -1.16 -9.33 18.07
CA VAL A 137 -1.28 -8.45 16.90
C VAL A 137 -0.91 -7.03 17.31
N PHE A 138 0.07 -6.46 16.61
CA PHE A 138 0.51 -5.08 16.79
C PHE A 138 -0.04 -4.20 15.66
N LEU A 139 -0.90 -3.24 16.00
CA LEU A 139 -1.44 -2.26 15.09
C LEU A 139 -0.65 -0.96 15.25
N ARG A 140 0.22 -0.63 14.28
CA ARG A 140 1.05 0.58 14.29
C ARG A 140 0.23 1.88 14.37
N ASN A 141 -0.97 1.88 13.78
CA ASN A 141 -1.90 2.99 13.78
C ASN A 141 -3.31 2.44 14.03
N VAL A 142 -4.21 3.29 14.48
CA VAL A 142 -5.61 2.92 14.58
C VAL A 142 -6.13 2.62 13.17
N PRO A 143 -6.75 1.44 12.93
CA PRO A 143 -7.30 1.11 11.63
C PRO A 143 -8.35 2.14 11.17
N PRO A 144 -8.49 2.40 9.85
CA PRO A 144 -9.33 3.50 9.34
C PRO A 144 -10.82 3.40 9.71
N SER A 145 -11.29 2.20 10.03
CA SER A 145 -12.68 1.96 10.42
C SER A 145 -12.77 0.82 11.45
N PRO A 146 -13.89 0.74 12.20
CA PRO A 146 -14.16 -0.39 13.10
C PRO A 146 -14.14 -1.74 12.38
N ALA A 147 -14.57 -1.79 11.11
CA ALA A 147 -14.54 -3.01 10.31
C ALA A 147 -13.11 -3.51 10.09
N ASN A 148 -12.18 -2.60 9.76
CA ASN A 148 -10.76 -2.95 9.61
C ASN A 148 -10.17 -3.41 10.95
N TYR A 149 -10.56 -2.78 12.06
CA TYR A 149 -10.12 -3.19 13.39
C TYR A 149 -10.58 -4.61 13.72
N ALA A 150 -11.88 -4.90 13.56
CA ALA A 150 -12.45 -6.22 13.80
C ALA A 150 -11.79 -7.31 12.93
N GLN A 151 -11.54 -7.04 11.65
CA GLN A 151 -10.88 -7.98 10.75
C GLN A 151 -9.42 -8.27 11.14
N ARG A 152 -8.67 -7.26 11.60
CA ARG A 152 -7.28 -7.42 12.04
C ARG A 152 -7.17 -8.10 13.41
N HIS A 153 -8.00 -7.70 14.37
CA HIS A 153 -8.07 -8.32 15.70
C HIS A 153 -8.53 -9.78 15.61
N GLY A 154 -9.53 -10.10 14.78
CA GLY A 154 -10.07 -11.46 14.62
C GLY A 154 -9.10 -12.49 14.01
N ARG A 155 -7.86 -12.09 13.71
CA ARG A 155 -6.75 -12.99 13.37
C ARG A 155 -6.07 -13.58 14.60
N ALA A 156 -6.15 -12.88 15.72
CA ALA A 156 -5.62 -13.32 17.00
C ALA A 156 -6.68 -14.06 17.81
N GLY A 157 -6.23 -14.95 18.69
CA GLY A 157 -7.10 -15.57 19.69
C GLY A 157 -8.10 -16.59 19.13
N ARG A 158 -7.71 -17.34 18.09
CA ARG A 158 -8.51 -18.46 17.57
C ARG A 158 -8.36 -19.70 18.47
N HIS A 159 -9.35 -20.60 18.41
CA HIS A 159 -9.38 -21.86 19.16
C HIS A 159 -9.38 -21.71 20.68
N GLY A 160 -9.89 -20.59 21.21
CA GLY A 160 -10.01 -20.36 22.66
C GLY A 160 -8.73 -19.91 23.35
N HIS A 161 -7.63 -19.73 22.61
CA HIS A 161 -6.42 -19.14 23.17
C HIS A 161 -6.57 -17.63 23.35
N PRO A 162 -6.15 -17.05 24.49
CA PRO A 162 -6.12 -15.60 24.63
C PRO A 162 -5.08 -15.00 23.68
N ALA A 163 -5.34 -13.78 23.20
CA ALA A 163 -4.38 -13.03 22.41
C ALA A 163 -4.32 -11.57 22.84
N LEU A 164 -3.14 -10.97 22.63
CA LEU A 164 -2.90 -9.56 22.95
C LEU A 164 -3.00 -8.71 21.68
N ILE A 165 -3.84 -7.68 21.70
CA ILE A 165 -3.94 -6.72 20.60
C ILE A 165 -3.49 -5.37 21.11
N THR A 166 -2.36 -4.89 20.57
CA THR A 166 -1.76 -3.61 20.95
C THR A 166 -1.91 -2.62 19.82
N THR A 167 -2.59 -1.50 20.07
CA THR A 167 -2.75 -0.42 19.08
C THR A 167 -1.93 0.79 19.49
N PHE A 168 -0.95 1.16 18.67
CA PHE A 168 -0.19 2.37 18.84
C PHE A 168 -0.94 3.55 18.22
N CYS A 169 -1.10 4.62 18.98
CA CYS A 169 -1.81 5.82 18.54
C CYS A 169 -0.79 6.96 18.37
N GLY A 170 -0.52 7.33 17.12
CA GLY A 170 0.42 8.41 16.83
C GLY A 170 -0.15 9.79 17.17
N THR A 171 0.71 10.74 17.54
CA THR A 171 0.35 12.16 17.73
C THR A 171 0.55 12.99 16.46
N PHE A 172 1.54 12.64 15.63
CA PHE A 172 1.98 13.47 14.49
C PHE A 172 1.62 12.88 13.11
N GLY A 173 1.56 13.77 12.11
CA GLY A 173 1.33 13.53 10.67
C GLY A 173 -0.10 13.09 10.27
N PRO A 174 -0.31 12.50 9.08
CA PRO A 174 -1.64 12.36 8.46
C PRO A 174 -2.66 11.55 9.27
N TYR A 175 -2.19 10.61 10.09
CA TYR A 175 -3.05 9.77 10.93
C TYR A 175 -3.17 10.31 12.36
N GLY A 176 -2.39 11.31 12.77
CA GLY A 176 -2.37 11.79 14.15
C GLY A 176 -3.73 12.25 14.65
N ARG A 177 -4.50 12.99 13.83
CA ARG A 177 -5.86 13.42 14.21
C ARG A 177 -6.81 12.24 14.42
N HIS A 178 -6.73 11.25 13.54
CA HIS A 178 -7.54 10.04 13.60
C HIS A 178 -7.17 9.18 14.81
N ASP A 179 -5.87 8.92 14.99
CA ASP A 179 -5.34 8.10 16.07
C ASP A 179 -5.60 8.74 17.45
N GLN A 180 -5.40 10.05 17.59
CA GLN A 180 -5.70 10.77 18.83
C GLN A 180 -7.18 10.77 19.19
N TYR A 181 -8.07 10.82 18.19
CA TYR A 181 -9.50 10.73 18.41
C TYR A 181 -9.87 9.35 19.00
N PHE A 182 -9.39 8.26 18.40
CA PHE A 182 -9.67 6.91 18.92
C PHE A 182 -8.88 6.55 20.17
N PHE A 183 -7.74 7.19 20.43
CA PHE A 183 -7.05 7.09 21.72
C PHE A 183 -7.91 7.63 22.86
N ARG A 184 -8.63 8.74 22.62
CA ARG A 184 -9.55 9.34 23.60
C ARG A 184 -10.88 8.57 23.73
N PHE A 185 -11.31 7.93 22.64
CA PHE A 185 -12.59 7.22 22.54
C PHE A 185 -12.40 5.79 21.97
N PRO A 186 -11.70 4.89 22.70
CA PRO A 186 -11.35 3.56 22.20
C PRO A 186 -12.57 2.68 21.89
N GLU A 187 -13.68 2.87 22.60
CA GLU A 187 -14.93 2.16 22.36
C GLU A 187 -15.46 2.37 20.92
N ARG A 188 -15.20 3.53 20.31
CA ARG A 188 -15.69 3.83 18.96
C ARG A 188 -15.01 3.00 17.87
N VAL A 189 -13.80 2.49 18.09
CA VAL A 189 -13.13 1.59 17.14
C VAL A 189 -13.35 0.12 17.50
N ILE A 190 -13.42 -0.21 18.80
CA ILE A 190 -13.57 -1.59 19.28
C ILE A 190 -15.01 -2.09 19.06
N SER A 191 -16.02 -1.30 19.43
CA SER A 191 -17.45 -1.64 19.33
C SER A 191 -18.22 -0.72 18.38
N GLY A 192 -17.50 -0.01 17.50
CA GLY A 192 -18.09 0.87 16.50
C GLY A 192 -19.00 0.13 15.51
N ARG A 193 -20.05 0.82 15.04
CA ARG A 193 -20.96 0.29 14.02
C ARG A 193 -20.23 0.07 12.70
N ILE A 194 -20.31 -1.15 12.18
CA ILE A 194 -19.82 -1.50 10.85
C ILE A 194 -20.92 -1.14 9.85
N ALA A 195 -20.69 -0.11 9.04
CA ALA A 195 -21.61 0.25 7.98
C ALA A 195 -21.62 -0.82 6.88
N PRO A 196 -22.78 -1.17 6.30
CA PRO A 196 -22.82 -2.06 5.16
C PRO A 196 -22.08 -1.41 3.97
N PRO A 197 -21.39 -2.22 3.14
CA PRO A 197 -20.75 -1.70 1.94
C PRO A 197 -21.80 -1.14 0.99
N ARG A 198 -21.48 -0.02 0.35
CA ARG A 198 -22.29 0.57 -0.72
C ARG A 198 -21.65 0.26 -2.06
N PHE A 199 -22.45 -0.18 -3.02
CA PHE A 199 -22.01 -0.43 -4.39
C PHE A 199 -22.47 0.73 -5.28
N LEU A 200 -21.58 1.21 -6.14
CA LEU A 200 -21.90 2.20 -7.17
C LEU A 200 -22.13 1.45 -8.48
N LEU A 201 -23.37 0.98 -8.68
CA LEU A 201 -23.77 0.18 -9.85
C LEU A 201 -23.95 1.05 -11.10
N ASP A 202 -24.29 2.32 -10.91
CA ASP A 202 -24.36 3.40 -11.91
C ASP A 202 -23.00 3.83 -12.49
N ASN A 203 -21.93 3.14 -12.10
CA ASN A 203 -20.57 3.48 -12.51
C ASN A 203 -20.31 3.08 -13.96
N ARG A 204 -20.53 4.04 -14.87
CA ARG A 204 -20.26 3.91 -16.31
C ARG A 204 -18.90 3.26 -16.62
N SER A 205 -17.80 3.73 -16.06
CA SER A 205 -16.46 3.16 -16.37
C SER A 205 -16.31 1.70 -15.97
N LEU A 206 -17.00 1.26 -14.92
CA LEU A 206 -16.99 -0.15 -14.50
C LEU A 206 -17.82 -0.99 -15.47
N LEU A 207 -18.99 -0.50 -15.87
CA LEU A 207 -19.84 -1.13 -16.87
C LEU A 207 -19.11 -1.27 -18.21
N GLU A 208 -18.44 -0.21 -18.69
CA GLU A 208 -17.64 -0.24 -19.92
C GLU A 208 -16.55 -1.33 -19.86
N ALA A 209 -15.84 -1.45 -18.74
CA ALA A 209 -14.81 -2.48 -18.55
C ALA A 209 -15.40 -3.90 -18.56
N HIS A 210 -16.58 -4.11 -17.96
CA HIS A 210 -17.27 -5.40 -17.99
C HIS A 210 -17.82 -5.74 -19.38
N VAL A 211 -18.32 -4.75 -20.13
CA VAL A 211 -18.74 -4.94 -21.53
C VAL A 211 -17.53 -5.31 -22.39
N ASN A 212 -16.38 -4.66 -22.21
CA ASN A 212 -15.14 -5.04 -22.91
C ASN A 212 -14.72 -6.49 -22.62
N ALA A 213 -14.91 -6.97 -21.38
CA ALA A 213 -14.66 -8.37 -21.03
C ALA A 213 -15.65 -9.32 -21.73
N LEU A 214 -16.94 -8.94 -21.83
CA LEU A 214 -17.94 -9.69 -22.59
C LEU A 214 -17.61 -9.74 -24.09
N VAL A 215 -17.09 -8.65 -24.66
CA VAL A 215 -16.63 -8.62 -26.05
C VAL A 215 -15.56 -9.70 -26.27
N LEU A 216 -14.53 -9.75 -25.42
CA LEU A 216 -13.47 -10.77 -25.52
C LEU A 216 -14.03 -12.20 -25.41
N GLN A 217 -14.97 -12.41 -24.49
CA GLN A 217 -15.57 -13.73 -24.26
C GLN A 217 -16.45 -14.20 -25.42
N ILE A 218 -17.36 -13.35 -25.90
CA ILE A 218 -18.38 -13.75 -26.89
C ILE A 218 -17.82 -13.76 -28.32
N ALA A 219 -16.88 -12.87 -28.62
CA ALA A 219 -16.17 -12.85 -29.90
C ALA A 219 -15.06 -13.92 -29.98
N ASP A 220 -14.87 -14.73 -28.93
CA ASP A 220 -13.81 -15.74 -28.78
C ASP A 220 -12.43 -15.17 -29.16
N LEU A 221 -12.11 -14.03 -28.56
CA LEU A 221 -10.85 -13.32 -28.74
C LEU A 221 -9.90 -13.69 -27.62
N ARG A 222 -8.94 -14.56 -27.94
CA ARG A 222 -7.85 -14.90 -27.05
C ARG A 222 -6.67 -13.99 -27.32
N LEU A 223 -6.39 -13.09 -26.37
CA LEU A 223 -5.22 -12.24 -26.46
C LEU A 223 -3.94 -13.10 -26.40
N PRO A 224 -2.97 -12.90 -27.31
CA PRO A 224 -1.68 -13.56 -27.25
C PRO A 224 -0.97 -13.26 -25.93
N ARG A 225 -0.06 -14.12 -25.49
CA ARG A 225 0.63 -13.90 -24.20
C ARG A 225 1.65 -12.78 -24.31
N LYS A 226 2.34 -12.69 -25.46
CA LYS A 226 3.43 -11.73 -25.66
C LYS A 226 2.90 -10.51 -26.39
N VAL A 227 3.31 -9.32 -25.95
CA VAL A 227 2.87 -8.08 -26.58
C VAL A 227 3.38 -7.95 -28.01
N ARG A 228 4.59 -8.45 -28.27
CA ARG A 228 5.19 -8.49 -29.61
C ARG A 228 4.44 -9.35 -30.63
N GLU A 229 3.46 -10.16 -30.20
CA GLU A 229 2.65 -10.99 -31.11
C GLU A 229 1.50 -10.19 -31.74
N TYR A 230 1.15 -9.03 -31.18
CA TYR A 230 0.07 -8.18 -31.70
C TYR A 230 0.46 -6.71 -31.88
N LEU A 231 1.54 -6.23 -31.25
CA LEU A 231 2.19 -4.96 -31.58
C LEU A 231 3.52 -5.21 -32.30
N ARG A 232 3.81 -4.41 -33.32
CA ARG A 232 5.09 -4.42 -34.04
C ARG A 232 6.15 -3.73 -33.21
N MET A 233 7.22 -4.45 -32.87
CA MET A 233 8.25 -3.98 -31.93
C MET A 233 9.66 -4.54 -32.24
N GLU A 234 9.89 -5.01 -33.46
CA GLU A 234 11.10 -5.75 -33.80
C GLU A 234 12.29 -4.80 -34.01
N ASP A 235 12.06 -3.73 -34.78
CA ASP A 235 13.12 -2.85 -35.25
C ASP A 235 12.90 -1.37 -34.88
N GLU A 236 13.94 -0.54 -35.07
CA GLU A 236 13.85 0.92 -34.87
C GLU A 236 12.76 1.58 -35.73
N ALA A 237 12.49 1.03 -36.91
CA ALA A 237 11.41 1.48 -37.79
C ALA A 237 10.04 1.32 -37.12
N ASP A 238 9.80 0.21 -36.42
CA ASP A 238 8.55 0.01 -35.67
C ASP A 238 8.45 0.99 -34.50
N VAL A 239 9.57 1.27 -33.81
CA VAL A 239 9.61 2.26 -32.72
C VAL A 239 9.27 3.65 -33.23
N ALA A 240 9.82 4.05 -34.38
CA ALA A 240 9.57 5.34 -35.04
C ALA A 240 8.13 5.44 -35.59
N ALA A 241 7.61 4.36 -36.19
CA ALA A 241 6.22 4.26 -36.65
C ALA A 241 5.22 4.18 -35.49
N GLY A 242 5.72 3.98 -34.28
CA GLY A 242 4.95 4.13 -33.07
C GLY A 242 4.40 2.85 -32.48
N LEU A 243 5.01 1.71 -32.81
CA LEU A 243 4.60 0.37 -32.42
C LEU A 243 3.14 0.09 -32.86
N PRO A 244 2.88 0.16 -34.18
CA PRO A 244 1.56 -0.09 -34.71
C PRO A 244 1.13 -1.53 -34.41
N MET A 245 -0.18 -1.73 -34.27
CA MET A 245 -0.75 -3.07 -34.22
C MET A 245 -0.51 -3.80 -35.55
N PHE A 246 -0.29 -5.11 -35.51
CA PHE A 246 -0.27 -5.89 -36.75
C PHE A 246 -1.62 -5.76 -37.45
N GLU A 247 -1.60 -5.44 -38.74
CA GLU A 247 -2.80 -5.24 -39.54
C GLU A 247 -3.70 -6.48 -39.52
N SER A 248 -3.11 -7.67 -39.66
CA SER A 248 -3.80 -8.97 -39.57
C SER A 248 -4.55 -9.14 -38.25
N PHE A 249 -3.92 -8.77 -37.13
CA PHE A 249 -4.56 -8.84 -35.81
C PHE A 249 -5.68 -7.81 -35.67
N GLY A 250 -5.46 -6.58 -36.15
CA GLY A 250 -6.48 -5.52 -36.15
C GLY A 250 -7.71 -5.87 -37.00
N GLU A 251 -7.51 -6.49 -38.17
CA GLU A 251 -8.58 -6.97 -39.03
C GLU A 251 -9.35 -8.14 -38.40
N GLU A 252 -8.64 -9.12 -37.83
CA GLU A 252 -9.29 -10.23 -37.11
C GLU A 252 -10.15 -9.70 -35.96
N LEU A 253 -9.63 -8.74 -35.20
CA LEU A 253 -10.33 -8.07 -34.10
C LEU A 253 -11.61 -7.40 -34.59
N ARG A 254 -11.53 -6.58 -35.64
CA ARG A 254 -12.70 -5.89 -36.21
C ARG A 254 -13.73 -6.88 -36.72
N ARG A 255 -13.31 -7.92 -37.45
CA ARG A 255 -14.20 -8.95 -37.99
C ARG A 255 -14.94 -9.70 -36.89
N LYS A 256 -14.21 -10.28 -35.92
CA LYS A 256 -14.81 -11.05 -34.83
C LYS A 256 -15.77 -10.23 -33.97
N VAL A 257 -15.44 -8.96 -33.70
CA VAL A 257 -16.32 -8.06 -32.96
C VAL A 257 -17.58 -7.73 -33.75
N ALA A 258 -17.45 -7.45 -35.06
CA ALA A 258 -18.60 -7.17 -35.93
C ALA A 258 -19.55 -8.39 -36.00
N ASP A 259 -19.01 -9.59 -36.21
CA ASP A 259 -19.77 -10.84 -36.32
C ASP A 259 -20.50 -11.20 -35.01
N ALA A 260 -19.94 -10.82 -33.86
CA ALA A 260 -20.50 -11.08 -32.55
C ALA A 260 -21.34 -9.92 -31.97
N SER A 261 -21.39 -8.76 -32.64
CA SER A 261 -21.91 -7.51 -32.08
C SER A 261 -23.32 -7.64 -31.50
N ALA A 262 -24.27 -8.21 -32.26
CA ALA A 262 -25.64 -8.39 -31.80
C ALA A 262 -25.73 -9.31 -30.55
N ARG A 263 -24.94 -10.39 -30.52
CA ARG A 263 -24.87 -11.31 -29.39
C ARG A 263 -24.25 -10.65 -28.15
N ILE A 264 -23.24 -9.80 -28.34
CA ILE A 264 -22.58 -9.05 -27.27
C ILE A 264 -23.56 -8.04 -26.65
N VAL A 265 -24.25 -7.25 -27.47
CA VAL A 265 -25.22 -6.24 -27.02
C VAL A 265 -26.35 -6.91 -26.24
N ASP A 266 -26.90 -8.01 -26.74
CA ASP A 266 -27.96 -8.78 -26.07
C ASP A 266 -27.48 -9.38 -24.73
N ALA A 267 -26.27 -9.94 -24.70
CA ALA A 267 -25.68 -10.44 -23.45
C ALA A 267 -25.45 -9.33 -22.41
N ALA A 268 -24.95 -8.16 -22.84
CA ALA A 268 -24.71 -7.02 -21.96
C ALA A 268 -26.03 -6.46 -21.40
N ARG A 269 -27.11 -6.38 -22.20
CA ARG A 269 -28.44 -5.97 -21.72
C ARG A 269 -29.01 -6.94 -20.69
N ARG A 270 -28.90 -8.26 -20.94
CA ARG A 270 -29.37 -9.28 -19.98
C ARG A 270 -28.58 -9.27 -18.67
N ALA A 271 -27.28 -9.04 -18.73
CA ALA A 271 -26.42 -9.07 -17.55
C ALA A 271 -26.48 -7.76 -16.73
N PHE A 272 -26.63 -6.61 -17.38
CA PHE A 272 -26.43 -5.30 -16.76
C PHE A 272 -27.59 -4.32 -16.98
N GLY A 273 -28.77 -4.77 -17.41
CA GLY A 273 -29.90 -3.91 -17.80
C GLY A 273 -30.20 -2.77 -16.82
N GLU A 274 -30.50 -3.10 -15.55
CA GLU A 274 -30.79 -2.10 -14.51
C GLU A 274 -29.62 -1.12 -14.31
N ALA A 275 -28.38 -1.64 -14.24
CA ALA A 275 -27.19 -0.81 -14.03
C ALA A 275 -26.87 0.09 -15.24
N LEU A 276 -27.15 -0.36 -16.47
CA LEU A 276 -27.00 0.43 -17.69
C LEU A 276 -28.00 1.59 -17.72
N GLU A 277 -29.25 1.33 -17.33
CA GLU A 277 -30.29 2.35 -17.22
C GLU A 277 -29.95 3.40 -16.15
N GLU A 278 -29.56 2.96 -14.94
CA GLU A 278 -29.12 3.85 -13.86
C GLU A 278 -27.90 4.70 -14.26
N ALA A 279 -26.97 4.13 -15.03
CA ALA A 279 -25.80 4.84 -15.54
C ALA A 279 -26.09 5.77 -16.73
N GLY A 280 -27.33 5.79 -17.24
CA GLY A 280 -27.73 6.57 -18.41
C GLY A 280 -27.13 6.09 -19.73
N LEU A 281 -26.74 4.81 -19.82
CA LEU A 281 -26.23 4.18 -21.04
C LEU A 281 -27.40 3.60 -21.84
N ARG A 282 -27.75 4.25 -22.95
CA ARG A 282 -28.83 3.79 -23.82
C ARG A 282 -28.35 2.67 -24.74
N ALA A 283 -29.30 1.99 -25.37
CA ALA A 283 -29.06 0.98 -26.41
C ALA A 283 -28.01 1.40 -27.46
N ALA A 284 -28.13 2.61 -28.00
CA ALA A 284 -27.21 3.15 -28.99
C ALA A 284 -25.79 3.38 -28.43
N ASP A 285 -25.68 3.77 -27.15
CA ASP A 285 -24.38 3.97 -26.50
C ASP A 285 -23.64 2.63 -26.31
N LEU A 286 -24.38 1.56 -26.02
CA LEU A 286 -23.84 0.20 -25.90
C LEU A 286 -23.40 -0.37 -27.26
N GLU A 287 -24.20 -0.18 -28.31
CA GLU A 287 -23.83 -0.57 -29.67
C GLU A 287 -22.58 0.17 -30.15
N ASP A 288 -22.50 1.47 -29.87
CA ASP A 288 -21.33 2.30 -30.20
C ASP A 288 -20.08 1.85 -29.42
N LEU A 289 -20.22 1.46 -28.16
CA LEU A 289 -19.13 0.92 -27.35
C LEU A 289 -18.58 -0.37 -27.93
N VAL A 290 -19.45 -1.33 -28.26
CA VAL A 290 -19.05 -2.62 -28.86
C VAL A 290 -18.38 -2.39 -30.21
N ARG A 291 -18.97 -1.52 -31.05
CA ARG A 291 -18.42 -1.16 -32.35
C ARG A 291 -17.04 -0.51 -32.26
N LYS A 292 -16.84 0.38 -31.28
CA LYS A 292 -15.57 1.11 -31.05
C LYS A 292 -14.54 0.30 -30.25
N PHE A 293 -14.83 -0.96 -29.94
CA PHE A 293 -13.93 -1.81 -29.16
C PHE A 293 -12.54 -1.95 -29.81
N PRO A 294 -12.39 -2.21 -31.13
CA PRO A 294 -11.07 -2.34 -31.74
C PRO A 294 -10.23 -1.07 -31.62
N GLU A 295 -10.82 0.12 -31.82
CA GLU A 295 -10.13 1.40 -31.69
C GLU A 295 -9.85 1.73 -30.22
N ALA A 296 -10.71 1.33 -29.29
CA ALA A 296 -10.46 1.48 -27.86
C ALA A 296 -9.33 0.56 -27.38
N PHE A 297 -9.28 -0.67 -27.90
CA PHE A 297 -8.22 -1.64 -27.63
C PHE A 297 -6.88 -1.19 -28.20
N ASP A 298 -6.85 -0.54 -29.36
CA ASP A 298 -5.62 0.05 -29.87
C ASP A 298 -5.16 1.24 -29.02
N ARG A 299 -6.08 2.17 -28.69
CA ARG A 299 -5.76 3.39 -27.91
C ARG A 299 -5.32 3.11 -26.47
N VAL A 300 -5.80 2.04 -25.83
CA VAL A 300 -5.35 1.72 -24.45
C VAL A 300 -3.84 1.41 -24.39
N HIS A 301 -3.22 1.06 -25.52
CA HIS A 301 -1.79 0.81 -25.62
C HIS A 301 -0.96 2.09 -25.83
N ASP A 302 -1.56 3.28 -25.98
CA ASP A 302 -0.81 4.52 -26.18
C ASP A 302 0.17 4.80 -25.04
N ASP A 303 -0.28 4.64 -23.79
CA ASP A 303 0.58 4.75 -22.60
C ASP A 303 1.75 3.75 -22.64
N PHE A 304 1.54 2.54 -23.18
CA PHE A 304 2.59 1.54 -23.35
C PHE A 304 3.58 1.96 -24.44
N ARG A 305 3.09 2.47 -25.57
CA ARG A 305 3.91 2.92 -26.70
C ARG A 305 4.85 4.04 -26.29
N GLU A 306 4.32 5.02 -25.58
CA GLU A 306 5.11 6.15 -25.09
C GLU A 306 6.15 5.73 -24.05
N GLU A 307 5.78 4.84 -23.13
CA GLU A 307 6.73 4.28 -22.18
C GLU A 307 7.86 3.52 -22.88
N TYR A 308 7.53 2.72 -23.89
CA TYR A 308 8.52 1.93 -24.65
C TYR A 308 9.47 2.83 -25.43
N ARG A 309 8.95 3.80 -26.21
CA ARG A 309 9.77 4.74 -27.00
C ARG A 309 10.72 5.50 -26.10
N ARG A 310 10.22 6.06 -25.00
CA ARG A 310 11.05 6.80 -24.06
C ARG A 310 12.16 5.94 -23.44
N LEU A 311 11.87 4.69 -23.10
CA LEU A 311 12.89 3.77 -22.57
C LEU A 311 13.94 3.40 -23.62
N GLN A 312 13.55 3.28 -24.90
CA GLN A 312 14.46 3.12 -26.02
C GLN A 312 15.34 4.36 -26.24
N ASP A 313 14.76 5.55 -26.17
CA ASP A 313 15.49 6.83 -26.28
C ASP A 313 16.50 6.98 -25.14
N GLU A 314 16.09 6.71 -23.89
CA GLU A 314 16.97 6.76 -22.72
C GLU A 314 18.10 5.73 -22.82
N LEU A 315 17.82 4.54 -23.36
CA LEU A 315 18.84 3.52 -23.59
C LEU A 315 19.87 3.98 -24.63
N ARG A 316 19.42 4.61 -25.73
CA ARG A 316 20.29 5.20 -26.76
C ARG A 316 21.17 6.32 -26.19
N GLU A 317 20.60 7.19 -25.35
CA GLU A 317 21.36 8.23 -24.66
C GLU A 317 22.42 7.66 -23.71
N ILE A 318 22.12 6.58 -22.99
CA ILE A 318 23.09 5.88 -22.13
C ILE A 318 24.23 5.30 -22.98
N HIS A 319 23.92 4.61 -24.08
CA HIS A 319 24.93 4.04 -24.97
C HIS A 319 25.82 5.12 -25.59
N ALA A 320 25.24 6.24 -26.03
CA ALA A 320 25.99 7.37 -26.55
C ALA A 320 26.93 7.97 -25.50
N ARG A 321 26.47 8.13 -24.25
CA ARG A 321 27.32 8.61 -23.13
C ARG A 321 28.45 7.63 -22.80
N GLN A 322 28.17 6.33 -22.79
CA GLN A 322 29.18 5.29 -22.56
C GLN A 322 30.28 5.32 -23.63
N ALA A 323 29.91 5.55 -24.89
CA ALA A 323 30.86 5.67 -25.99
C ALA A 323 31.78 6.91 -25.88
N HIS A 324 31.26 8.06 -25.41
CA HIS A 324 32.02 9.32 -25.35
C HIS A 324 32.77 9.55 -24.04
N SER A 325 32.17 9.19 -22.91
CA SER A 325 32.64 9.58 -21.56
C SER A 325 33.03 8.39 -20.68
N GLY A 326 32.99 7.18 -21.22
CA GLY A 326 33.20 5.94 -20.48
C GLY A 326 31.96 5.52 -19.68
N THR A 327 32.02 4.31 -19.14
CA THR A 327 30.87 3.69 -18.45
C THR A 327 30.91 3.99 -16.95
N THR A 328 29.86 4.61 -16.43
CA THR A 328 29.68 4.75 -14.98
C THR A 328 28.89 3.57 -14.40
N ARG A 329 29.12 3.25 -13.12
CA ARG A 329 28.33 2.23 -12.40
C ARG A 329 26.83 2.55 -12.38
N GLU A 330 26.47 3.84 -12.34
CA GLU A 330 25.07 4.26 -12.40
C GLU A 330 24.45 3.96 -13.77
N ASP A 331 25.18 4.20 -14.86
CA ASP A 331 24.74 3.87 -16.21
C ASP A 331 24.55 2.37 -16.40
N GLU A 332 25.44 1.51 -15.90
CA GLU A 332 25.27 0.05 -15.97
C GLU A 332 24.04 -0.46 -15.21
N ILE A 333 23.77 0.12 -14.03
CA ILE A 333 22.60 -0.23 -13.23
C ILE A 333 21.33 0.20 -13.97
N ARG A 334 21.32 1.43 -14.50
CA ARG A 334 20.18 1.98 -15.21
C ARG A 334 19.91 1.23 -16.51
N GLN A 335 20.94 0.93 -17.28
CA GLN A 335 20.88 0.12 -18.50
C GLN A 335 20.25 -1.24 -18.21
N ARG A 336 20.74 -1.98 -17.20
CA ARG A 336 20.16 -3.28 -16.83
C ARG A 336 18.69 -3.18 -16.42
N ALA A 337 18.32 -2.15 -15.67
CA ALA A 337 16.93 -1.91 -15.28
C ALA A 337 16.03 -1.65 -16.50
N ILE A 338 16.47 -0.78 -17.43
CA ILE A 338 15.74 -0.46 -18.66
C ILE A 338 15.62 -1.68 -19.57
N SER A 339 16.73 -2.38 -19.85
CA SER A 339 16.73 -3.57 -20.71
C SER A 339 15.85 -4.68 -20.13
N GLY A 340 15.89 -4.89 -18.81
CA GLY A 340 15.01 -5.83 -18.14
C GLY A 340 13.53 -5.46 -18.29
N ARG A 341 13.19 -4.17 -18.17
CA ARG A 341 11.82 -3.68 -18.34
C ARG A 341 11.34 -3.79 -19.78
N LEU A 342 12.16 -3.41 -20.77
CA LEU A 342 11.86 -3.55 -22.20
C LEU A 342 11.66 -5.02 -22.60
N LYS A 343 12.42 -5.94 -21.99
CA LYS A 343 12.19 -7.39 -22.15
C LYS A 343 10.83 -7.79 -21.59
N ASP A 344 10.52 -7.43 -20.34
CA ASP A 344 9.24 -7.75 -19.71
C ASP A 344 8.05 -7.18 -20.52
N MET A 345 8.20 -5.97 -21.08
CA MET A 345 7.22 -5.33 -21.96
C MET A 345 6.95 -6.13 -23.24
N ARG A 346 7.99 -6.63 -23.91
CA ARG A 346 7.84 -7.41 -25.16
C ARG A 346 7.27 -8.79 -24.93
N GLU A 347 7.75 -9.48 -23.88
CA GLU A 347 7.36 -10.87 -23.57
C GLU A 347 6.02 -10.96 -22.82
N GLY A 348 5.46 -9.83 -22.35
CA GLY A 348 4.23 -9.83 -21.57
C GLY A 348 4.42 -10.42 -20.17
N ASP A 349 5.59 -10.21 -19.57
CA ASP A 349 5.91 -10.73 -18.24
C ASP A 349 5.48 -9.76 -17.13
N GLY A 350 5.19 -10.30 -15.94
CA GLY A 350 4.86 -9.51 -14.76
C GLY A 350 3.62 -8.62 -14.97
N ASP A 351 3.81 -7.31 -14.90
CA ASP A 351 2.74 -6.31 -15.06
C ASP A 351 2.29 -6.11 -16.53
N PHE A 352 3.06 -6.62 -17.49
CA PHE A 352 2.80 -6.46 -18.93
C PHE A 352 2.04 -7.65 -19.55
N TYR A 353 1.68 -8.67 -18.75
CA TYR A 353 0.77 -9.70 -19.20
C TYR A 353 -0.54 -9.06 -19.69
N PRO A 354 -0.99 -9.28 -20.94
CA PRO A 354 -2.01 -8.42 -21.58
C PRO A 354 -3.28 -8.21 -20.76
N TYR A 355 -3.88 -9.26 -20.21
CA TYR A 355 -5.08 -9.11 -19.36
C TYR A 355 -4.82 -8.29 -18.09
N ARG A 356 -3.64 -8.46 -17.47
CA ARG A 356 -3.24 -7.68 -16.28
C ARG A 356 -2.94 -6.23 -16.66
N TYR A 357 -2.29 -6.00 -17.80
CA TYR A 357 -2.01 -4.68 -18.32
C TYR A 357 -3.31 -3.92 -18.59
N LEU A 358 -4.24 -4.51 -19.36
CA LEU A 358 -5.55 -3.92 -19.68
C LEU A 358 -6.39 -3.67 -18.42
N GLY A 359 -6.39 -4.62 -17.47
CA GLY A 359 -7.05 -4.43 -16.18
C GLY A 359 -6.44 -3.32 -15.33
N SER A 360 -5.14 -3.04 -15.49
CA SER A 360 -4.48 -1.93 -14.80
C SER A 360 -4.76 -0.55 -15.41
N ARG A 361 -5.11 -0.53 -16.70
CA ARG A 361 -5.53 0.68 -17.43
C ARG A 361 -7.02 0.95 -17.33
N GLY A 362 -7.77 0.07 -16.66
CA GLY A 362 -9.23 0.17 -16.50
C GLY A 362 -10.01 -0.24 -17.75
N PHE A 363 -9.36 -0.88 -18.73
CA PHE A 363 -10.02 -1.39 -19.94
C PHE A 363 -10.73 -2.72 -19.68
N LEU A 364 -10.18 -3.53 -18.78
CA LEU A 364 -10.79 -4.77 -18.28
C LEU A 364 -11.05 -4.66 -16.77
N PRO A 365 -11.98 -5.45 -16.22
CA PRO A 365 -12.20 -5.51 -14.78
C PRO A 365 -10.95 -6.04 -14.06
N ASN A 366 -10.70 -5.51 -12.86
CA ASN A 366 -9.56 -5.88 -12.02
C ASN A 366 -10.00 -5.98 -10.56
N TYR A 367 -9.42 -6.94 -9.84
CA TYR A 367 -9.77 -7.30 -8.46
C TYR A 367 -9.73 -6.14 -7.46
N ALA A 368 -8.87 -5.14 -7.67
CA ALA A 368 -8.74 -3.99 -6.76
C ALA A 368 -9.64 -2.79 -7.12
N PHE A 369 -10.45 -2.89 -8.19
CA PHE A 369 -11.26 -1.81 -8.78
C PHE A 369 -10.59 -0.43 -8.96
N PRO A 370 -9.24 -0.24 -9.07
CA PRO A 370 -8.68 1.11 -9.14
C PRO A 370 -8.75 1.56 -10.59
N ARG A 371 -9.68 2.47 -10.89
CA ARG A 371 -10.00 2.92 -12.27
C ARG A 371 -8.78 3.43 -13.04
N ARG A 372 -7.88 4.15 -12.37
CA ARG A 372 -6.59 4.60 -12.89
C ARG A 372 -5.59 4.63 -11.74
N ALA A 373 -4.44 3.99 -11.94
CA ALA A 373 -3.32 4.04 -11.00
C ALA A 373 -2.19 4.89 -11.58
N SER A 374 -1.40 5.53 -10.72
CA SER A 374 -0.11 6.11 -11.08
C SER A 374 1.00 5.14 -10.71
N ASN A 375 2.10 5.20 -11.45
CA ASN A 375 3.29 4.39 -11.23
C ASN A 375 4.45 5.26 -10.74
N ALA A 376 5.26 4.71 -9.85
CA ALA A 376 6.59 5.23 -9.51
C ALA A 376 7.64 4.27 -10.08
N PHE A 377 8.40 4.73 -11.05
CA PHE A 377 9.53 4.02 -11.66
C PHE A 377 10.79 4.24 -10.83
N PHE A 378 11.61 3.20 -10.71
CA PHE A 378 12.86 3.26 -9.98
C PHE A 378 14.05 3.35 -10.95
N THR A 379 15.09 4.10 -10.58
CA THR A 379 16.29 4.24 -11.42
C THR A 379 17.15 2.97 -11.44
N ASP A 380 17.09 2.17 -10.37
CA ASP A 380 17.97 1.01 -10.16
C ASP A 380 17.26 -0.35 -10.27
N ARG A 381 15.96 -0.35 -10.60
CA ARG A 381 15.13 -1.55 -10.68
C ARG A 381 14.23 -1.51 -11.91
N LYS A 382 13.90 -2.69 -12.42
CA LYS A 382 12.95 -2.83 -13.54
C LYS A 382 11.50 -2.71 -13.08
N GLU A 383 11.20 -3.08 -11.83
CA GLU A 383 9.87 -3.00 -11.25
C GLU A 383 9.43 -1.55 -11.01
N SER A 384 8.13 -1.35 -10.90
CA SER A 384 7.52 -0.06 -10.56
C SER A 384 6.55 -0.22 -9.40
N LYS A 385 6.41 0.81 -8.56
CA LYS A 385 5.39 0.82 -7.50
C LYS A 385 4.12 1.46 -8.01
N ARG A 386 3.02 0.71 -7.96
CA ARG A 386 1.69 1.18 -8.41
C ARG A 386 0.83 1.64 -7.25
N ARG A 387 0.13 2.77 -7.42
CA ARG A 387 -0.80 3.32 -6.42
C ARG A 387 -2.06 3.91 -7.06
N PRO A 388 -3.25 3.73 -6.45
CA PRO A 388 -4.43 4.51 -6.81
C PRO A 388 -4.13 6.01 -6.77
N ARG A 389 -4.68 6.79 -7.71
CA ARG A 389 -4.37 8.23 -7.87
C ARG A 389 -4.51 9.04 -6.57
N ALA A 390 -5.53 8.79 -5.77
CA ALA A 390 -5.74 9.48 -4.49
C ALA A 390 -4.61 9.26 -3.47
N ILE A 391 -3.99 8.08 -3.48
CA ILE A 391 -2.82 7.76 -2.64
C ILE A 391 -1.56 8.31 -3.31
N ALA A 392 -1.42 8.11 -4.63
CA ALA A 392 -0.27 8.59 -5.40
C ALA A 392 -0.10 10.11 -5.33
N LEU A 393 -1.19 10.89 -5.29
CA LEU A 393 -1.13 12.35 -5.13
C LEU A 393 -0.31 12.77 -3.90
N ARG A 394 -0.40 11.98 -2.81
CA ARG A 394 0.37 12.19 -1.58
C ARG A 394 1.71 11.47 -1.60
N GLU A 395 1.73 10.22 -2.03
CA GLU A 395 2.91 9.35 -1.94
C GLU A 395 3.98 9.69 -2.98
N PHE A 396 3.57 10.03 -4.21
CA PHE A 396 4.44 10.28 -5.35
C PHE A 396 4.70 11.77 -5.61
N ALA A 397 4.33 12.63 -4.66
CA ALA A 397 4.61 14.05 -4.77
C ALA A 397 6.14 14.28 -4.87
N PRO A 398 6.59 15.31 -5.62
CA PRO A 398 8.01 15.62 -5.76
C PRO A 398 8.72 15.71 -4.41
N LEU A 399 9.97 15.19 -4.35
CA LEU A 399 10.82 15.14 -3.16
C LEU A 399 10.35 14.21 -2.03
N ASN A 400 9.15 13.63 -2.11
CA ASN A 400 8.72 12.65 -1.12
C ASN A 400 9.53 11.36 -1.19
N THR A 401 9.56 10.66 -0.06
CA THR A 401 10.24 9.37 0.07
C THR A 401 9.26 8.23 -0.15
N ILE A 402 9.62 7.33 -1.07
CA ILE A 402 8.93 6.08 -1.37
C ILE A 402 9.76 4.92 -0.79
N TYR A 403 9.10 4.02 -0.08
CA TYR A 403 9.70 2.78 0.41
C TYR A 403 9.26 1.61 -0.46
N PHE A 404 10.20 0.78 -0.89
CA PHE A 404 9.93 -0.38 -1.75
C PHE A 404 11.02 -1.45 -1.61
N ARG A 405 10.63 -2.71 -1.29
CA ARG A 405 11.51 -3.89 -1.16
C ARG A 405 12.81 -3.61 -0.38
N GLY A 406 12.68 -3.05 0.83
CA GLY A 406 13.82 -2.69 1.70
C GLY A 406 14.65 -1.48 1.26
N GLY A 407 14.33 -0.86 0.12
CA GLY A 407 14.97 0.34 -0.40
C GLY A 407 14.21 1.62 -0.06
N ARG A 408 14.98 2.69 0.16
CA ARG A 408 14.48 4.07 0.32
C ARG A 408 14.72 4.84 -0.97
N TYR A 409 13.67 5.42 -1.52
CA TYR A 409 13.67 6.13 -2.80
C TYR A 409 13.15 7.55 -2.62
N ARG A 410 13.76 8.54 -3.29
CA ARG A 410 13.26 9.91 -3.33
C ARG A 410 12.69 10.19 -4.71
N VAL A 411 11.48 10.74 -4.78
CA VAL A 411 10.89 11.20 -6.04
C VAL A 411 11.70 12.38 -6.56
N VAL A 412 12.32 12.21 -7.72
CA VAL A 412 13.22 13.20 -8.34
C VAL A 412 12.59 13.87 -9.56
N LYS A 413 11.69 13.20 -10.26
CA LYS A 413 11.10 13.68 -11.51
C LYS A 413 9.64 13.26 -11.60
N ALA A 414 8.79 14.21 -11.99
CA ALA A 414 7.44 13.91 -12.44
C ALA A 414 7.49 13.54 -13.93
N GLN A 415 6.71 12.54 -14.31
CA GLN A 415 6.67 11.96 -15.63
C GLN A 415 5.25 12.02 -16.18
N PRO A 416 4.90 13.13 -16.86
CA PRO A 416 3.63 13.24 -17.56
C PRO A 416 3.43 12.05 -18.49
N ARG A 417 2.20 11.54 -18.54
CA ARG A 417 1.76 10.65 -19.62
C ARG A 417 1.57 11.56 -20.82
N ALA A 418 2.35 11.36 -21.87
CA ALA A 418 2.25 12.24 -23.00
C ALA A 418 0.99 11.88 -23.82
N ARG A 419 0.62 12.79 -24.70
CA ARG A 419 -0.08 12.49 -25.95
C ARG A 419 0.61 13.37 -26.98
N GLY A 420 1.81 12.96 -27.39
CA GLY A 420 2.64 13.75 -28.32
C GLY A 420 3.35 14.97 -27.72
N GLN A 421 3.97 15.78 -28.60
CA GLN A 421 4.92 16.86 -28.29
C GLN A 421 4.28 18.19 -27.79
N ALA A 422 2.95 18.28 -27.66
CA ALA A 422 2.28 19.54 -27.30
C ALA A 422 1.99 19.63 -25.78
N GLN A 423 2.24 20.83 -25.22
CA GLN A 423 2.09 21.28 -23.83
C GLN A 423 1.22 20.41 -22.90
N HIS A 424 1.85 19.92 -21.82
CA HIS A 424 1.24 19.11 -20.74
C HIS A 424 0.27 19.88 -19.82
N TRP A 425 -0.05 21.12 -20.16
CA TRP A 425 -0.84 22.01 -19.32
C TRP A 425 -2.26 22.05 -19.84
N THR A 426 -3.20 21.77 -18.96
CA THR A 426 -4.63 21.90 -19.21
C THR A 426 -5.23 23.00 -18.35
N HIS A 427 -6.43 23.41 -18.74
CA HIS A 427 -7.23 24.38 -18.02
C HIS A 427 -8.11 23.65 -17.00
N LEU A 428 -8.23 24.19 -15.79
CA LEU A 428 -9.14 23.70 -14.76
C LEU A 428 -9.99 24.85 -14.23
N LYS A 429 -11.30 24.63 -14.19
CA LYS A 429 -12.25 25.51 -13.52
C LYS A 429 -13.00 24.70 -12.46
N THR A 430 -13.02 25.19 -11.21
CA THR A 430 -13.68 24.50 -10.09
C THR A 430 -14.80 25.36 -9.53
N CYS A 431 -15.97 24.78 -9.35
CA CYS A 431 -17.07 25.40 -8.62
C CYS A 431 -16.92 25.17 -7.11
N VAL A 432 -17.53 26.05 -6.31
CA VAL A 432 -17.54 25.97 -4.84
C VAL A 432 -18.26 24.71 -4.32
N CYS A 433 -19.15 24.12 -5.13
CA CYS A 433 -19.81 22.86 -4.78
C CYS A 433 -18.91 21.62 -4.97
N GLY A 434 -17.67 21.79 -5.46
CA GLY A 434 -16.73 20.70 -5.72
C GLY A 434 -16.79 20.13 -7.14
N ASN A 435 -17.75 20.56 -7.97
CA ASN A 435 -17.78 20.19 -9.39
C ASN A 435 -16.65 20.90 -10.16
N PHE A 436 -16.08 20.25 -11.17
CA PHE A 436 -14.95 20.78 -11.93
C PHE A 436 -15.08 20.56 -13.44
N PHE A 437 -14.42 21.41 -14.21
CA PHE A 437 -14.35 21.39 -15.67
C PHE A 437 -12.87 21.36 -16.09
N LEU A 438 -12.54 20.51 -17.07
CA LEU A 438 -11.16 20.30 -17.55
C LEU A 438 -11.06 20.54 -19.06
N GLY A 439 -9.94 21.11 -19.50
CA GLY A 439 -9.63 21.30 -20.91
C GLY A 439 -10.66 22.16 -21.64
N GLU A 440 -11.15 21.68 -22.78
CA GLU A 440 -12.13 22.38 -23.63
C GLU A 440 -13.46 22.65 -22.91
N GLN A 441 -13.79 21.91 -21.85
CA GLN A 441 -15.00 22.16 -21.07
C GLN A 441 -14.95 23.50 -20.33
N VAL A 442 -13.75 24.04 -20.11
CA VAL A 442 -13.56 25.29 -19.35
C VAL A 442 -14.06 26.51 -20.11
N THR A 443 -13.86 26.56 -21.43
CA THR A 443 -14.28 27.69 -22.28
C THR A 443 -15.79 27.79 -22.42
N GLY A 444 -16.51 26.66 -22.35
CA GLY A 444 -17.98 26.61 -22.41
C GLY A 444 -18.69 26.67 -21.05
N ALA A 445 -17.97 26.61 -19.92
CA ALA A 445 -18.57 26.54 -18.59
C ALA A 445 -18.95 27.92 -18.04
N SER A 446 -20.12 28.42 -18.46
CA SER A 446 -20.76 29.63 -17.90
C SER A 446 -21.55 29.34 -16.63
N ALA A 447 -22.13 28.13 -16.48
CA ALA A 447 -22.84 27.71 -15.27
C ALA A 447 -22.40 26.30 -14.84
N CYS A 448 -22.50 26.02 -13.53
CA CYS A 448 -22.17 24.71 -12.99
C CYS A 448 -23.24 23.67 -13.35
N SER A 449 -22.86 22.58 -14.02
CA SER A 449 -23.77 21.48 -14.37
C SER A 449 -24.36 20.74 -13.15
N ALA A 450 -23.73 20.83 -11.99
CA ALA A 450 -24.18 20.15 -10.78
C ALA A 450 -25.09 21.00 -9.88
N CYS A 451 -24.80 22.30 -9.73
CA CYS A 451 -25.53 23.18 -8.81
C CYS A 451 -26.16 24.42 -9.46
N GLY A 452 -26.03 24.59 -10.77
CA GLY A 452 -26.61 25.71 -11.53
C GLY A 452 -25.97 27.08 -11.28
N ARG A 453 -24.93 27.17 -10.43
CA ARG A 453 -24.30 28.45 -10.08
C ARG A 453 -23.51 29.05 -11.25
N ASP A 454 -23.57 30.37 -11.39
CA ASP A 454 -22.79 31.13 -12.37
C ASP A 454 -21.27 31.01 -12.13
N LEU A 455 -20.53 30.77 -13.22
CA LEU A 455 -19.07 30.59 -13.28
C LEU A 455 -18.39 31.67 -14.12
N LEU A 456 -19.09 32.70 -14.61
CA LEU A 456 -18.52 33.79 -15.42
C LEU A 456 -17.41 34.56 -14.67
N GLY A 457 -17.51 34.71 -13.35
CA GLY A 457 -16.49 35.35 -12.51
C GLY A 457 -15.40 34.42 -11.98
N VAL A 458 -15.43 33.11 -12.31
CA VAL A 458 -14.44 32.13 -11.82
C VAL A 458 -13.32 32.01 -12.84
N HIS A 459 -12.10 32.41 -12.48
CA HIS A 459 -10.95 32.26 -13.36
C HIS A 459 -10.52 30.80 -13.49
N ALA A 460 -10.23 30.39 -14.73
CA ALA A 460 -9.59 29.11 -15.01
C ALA A 460 -8.13 29.13 -14.53
N ARG A 461 -7.62 27.97 -14.12
CA ARG A 461 -6.19 27.74 -13.89
C ARG A 461 -5.60 27.14 -15.16
N ASP A 462 -4.68 27.84 -15.80
CA ASP A 462 -4.17 27.47 -17.14
C ASP A 462 -2.96 26.53 -17.13
N ARG A 463 -2.40 26.25 -15.95
CA ARG A 463 -1.23 25.38 -15.77
C ARG A 463 -1.53 24.22 -14.84
N VAL A 464 -2.51 23.41 -15.22
CA VAL A 464 -2.83 22.18 -14.48
C VAL A 464 -2.27 20.98 -15.22
N LEU A 465 -1.64 20.07 -14.47
CA LEU A 465 -1.10 18.81 -14.99
C LEU A 465 -1.94 17.67 -14.44
N GLU A 466 -2.44 16.78 -15.30
CA GLU A 466 -3.05 15.54 -14.83
C GLU A 466 -2.00 14.73 -14.06
N LEU A 467 -2.38 14.11 -12.93
CA LEU A 467 -1.45 13.45 -12.02
C LEU A 467 -0.46 12.54 -12.79
N PRO A 468 0.82 12.92 -12.88
CA PRO A 468 1.80 12.19 -13.67
C PRO A 468 2.23 10.90 -12.94
N ASP A 469 2.94 10.05 -13.69
CA ASP A 469 3.75 9.02 -13.06
C ASP A 469 5.01 9.68 -12.45
N ALA A 470 5.75 8.96 -11.62
CA ALA A 470 6.92 9.50 -10.90
C ALA A 470 8.17 8.67 -11.19
N VAL A 471 9.33 9.31 -11.19
CA VAL A 471 10.63 8.62 -11.18
C VAL A 471 11.29 8.87 -9.84
N ALA A 472 11.75 7.80 -9.20
CA ALA A 472 12.34 7.81 -7.89
C ALA A 472 13.74 7.20 -7.90
N ARG A 473 14.69 7.93 -7.29
CA ARG A 473 16.10 7.53 -7.20
C ARG A 473 16.39 6.94 -5.82
N ARG A 474 17.20 5.87 -5.79
CA ARG A 474 17.59 5.24 -4.52
C ARG A 474 18.46 6.20 -3.69
N THR A 475 18.14 6.30 -2.40
CA THR A 475 18.85 7.15 -1.42
C THR A 475 19.40 6.36 -0.24
N GLY A 476 18.99 5.11 -0.06
CA GLY A 476 19.47 4.28 1.05
C GLY A 476 18.68 2.99 1.25
N ARG A 477 18.93 2.33 2.38
CA ARG A 477 18.09 1.26 2.94
C ARG A 477 17.13 1.84 3.96
N ILE A 478 16.08 1.09 4.28
CA ILE A 478 15.16 1.43 5.37
C ILE A 478 15.91 1.28 6.70
N SER A 479 15.91 2.32 7.54
CA SER A 479 16.46 2.32 8.90
C SER A 479 15.37 2.73 9.91
N ALA A 480 15.62 2.46 11.20
CA ALA A 480 14.67 2.71 12.29
C ALA A 480 14.53 4.21 12.66
N ASP A 481 15.55 5.03 12.40
CA ASP A 481 15.64 6.42 12.87
C ASP A 481 14.82 7.44 12.06
N GLU A 482 14.09 7.00 11.04
CA GLU A 482 13.60 7.91 9.98
C GLU A 482 12.07 7.95 9.85
N GLU A 483 11.33 7.44 10.83
CA GLU A 483 9.87 7.39 10.77
C GLU A 483 9.19 8.78 10.73
N GLU A 484 9.85 9.84 11.21
CA GLU A 484 9.34 11.21 11.14
C GLU A 484 9.57 11.88 9.76
N ARG A 485 8.80 11.39 8.79
CA ARG A 485 8.15 12.10 7.67
C ARG A 485 8.77 13.43 7.22
N MET A 486 9.82 13.38 6.38
CA MET A 486 10.08 14.42 5.37
C MET A 486 9.05 14.32 4.22
N ARG A 487 7.77 14.60 4.51
CA ARG A 487 6.79 14.88 3.45
C ARG A 487 6.80 16.39 3.23
N ARG A 488 7.40 16.84 2.14
CA ARG A 488 7.35 18.27 1.79
C ARG A 488 5.94 18.58 1.29
N GLY A 489 5.31 19.57 1.93
CA GLY A 489 3.88 19.81 1.85
C GLY A 489 3.46 20.46 0.54
N PHE A 490 2.59 19.77 -0.20
CA PHE A 490 1.74 20.38 -1.21
C PHE A 490 0.38 20.69 -0.58
N GLU A 491 -0.27 21.76 -1.02
CA GLU A 491 -1.67 22.00 -0.69
C GLU A 491 -2.54 21.00 -1.45
N ILE A 492 -3.24 20.14 -0.72
CA ILE A 492 -4.18 19.17 -1.30
C ILE A 492 -5.58 19.67 -1.02
N ARG A 493 -6.33 19.95 -2.08
CA ARG A 493 -7.76 20.30 -2.00
C ARG A 493 -8.59 19.06 -2.37
N PRO A 494 -9.59 18.71 -1.56
CA PRO A 494 -10.44 17.53 -1.77
C PRO A 494 -11.35 17.67 -2.99
#